data_AF-A0A7C5M660-F1
#
_entry.id   AF-A0A7C5M660-F1
#
_cell.length_a   1.000
_cell.length_b   1.000
_cell.length_c   1.000
_cell.angle_alpha   90.00
_cell.angle_beta   90.00
_cell.angle_gamma   90.00
#
_symmetry.space_group_name_H-M   'P 1'
#
loop_
_entity.id
_entity.type
_entity.pdbx_description
1 polymer ?
#
loop_
_entity_poly.entity_id
_entity_poly.type
_entity_poly.pdbx_seq_one_letter_code
_entity_poly.pdbx_strand_id
1 'polypeptide(L)'
;MKFTRNNLASGLRTTWFVCVVLASLTASAQEDPFGDAAPKQPAARKARPKKTAEEAEPKAEHPVVQALRQVTPKTPLQQMRAARAVAQVEAYVEARKYLRQVLQAGLNDASYVELVGHFGSAFFLDLRTNEKLQPEGSQLADAALAAVRKRWTDPIQVAQLLEQAAQARGNRRLARVAELR
;
A
#
# COMPACT_ATOMS: atom_id res chain seq x y z
N MET A 1 -36.68 -2.26 43.61
CA MET A 1 -35.68 -1.20 43.83
C MET A 1 -35.63 -0.31 42.60
N LYS A 2 -36.09 0.94 42.72
CA LYS A 2 -36.01 1.99 41.68
C LYS A 2 -34.69 2.73 41.87
N PHE A 3 -33.92 2.95 40.82
CA PHE A 3 -33.48 4.29 40.36
C PHE A 3 -32.52 4.15 39.17
N THR A 4 -33.06 4.47 38.00
CA THR A 4 -32.36 4.99 36.83
C THR A 4 -31.52 6.22 37.19
N ARG A 5 -30.32 6.35 36.62
CA ARG A 5 -29.67 7.64 36.38
C ARG A 5 -28.79 7.58 35.12
N ASN A 6 -29.39 7.98 34.00
CA ASN A 6 -28.73 8.81 32.98
C ASN A 6 -28.47 10.21 33.56
N ASN A 7 -27.34 10.84 33.20
CA ASN A 7 -27.13 12.28 32.93
C ASN A 7 -25.62 12.49 32.75
N LEU A 8 -25.11 12.86 31.56
CA LEU A 8 -25.16 14.16 30.86
C LEU A 8 -24.72 15.37 31.69
N ALA A 9 -24.00 16.27 30.99
CA ALA A 9 -23.53 17.63 31.32
C ALA A 9 -22.09 17.70 31.89
N SER A 10 -21.06 18.16 31.19
CA SER A 10 -20.78 19.45 30.51
C SER A 10 -20.37 20.61 31.43
N GLY A 11 -19.25 21.26 31.08
CA GLY A 11 -18.75 22.52 31.67
C GLY A 11 -17.66 22.29 32.72
N LEU A 12 -16.62 23.11 32.90
CA LEU A 12 -16.40 24.47 32.46
C LEU A 12 -14.92 24.83 32.74
N ARG A 13 -14.25 25.44 31.76
CA ARG A 13 -13.28 26.55 31.89
C ARG A 13 -12.48 26.68 33.19
N THR A 14 -11.15 26.54 33.12
CA THR A 14 -10.26 27.48 33.85
C THR A 14 -8.93 27.65 33.15
N THR A 15 -8.81 28.79 32.49
CA THR A 15 -7.61 29.44 31.97
C THR A 15 -6.72 29.83 33.14
N TRP A 16 -5.42 29.53 33.07
CA TRP A 16 -4.41 30.28 33.84
C TRP A 16 -3.32 30.75 32.87
N PHE A 17 -3.49 32.00 32.48
CA PHE A 17 -2.49 32.84 31.82
C PHE A 17 -1.64 33.44 32.95
N VAL A 18 -0.35 33.14 33.00
CA VAL A 18 0.64 34.01 33.66
C VAL A 18 1.84 34.12 32.73
N CYS A 19 1.92 35.28 32.07
CA CYS A 19 3.10 35.80 31.41
C CYS A 19 4.12 36.24 32.45
N VAL A 20 5.34 35.72 32.39
CA VAL A 20 6.53 36.48 32.81
C VAL A 20 7.56 36.40 31.70
N VAL A 21 7.76 37.55 31.07
CA VAL A 21 8.77 37.89 30.08
C VAL A 21 10.13 37.89 30.77
N LEU A 22 11.11 37.14 30.26
CA LEU A 22 12.49 37.61 30.26
C LEU A 22 13.32 36.87 29.19
N ALA A 23 13.83 37.69 28.27
CA ALA A 23 14.95 37.50 27.36
C ALA A 23 15.84 36.26 27.57
N SER A 24 16.00 35.45 26.52
CA SER A 24 17.30 35.28 25.84
C SER A 24 17.14 34.38 24.61
N LEU A 25 17.25 35.02 23.45
CA LEU A 25 17.67 34.37 22.22
C LEU A 25 19.12 33.91 22.41
N THR A 26 19.33 32.60 22.53
CA THR A 26 20.64 32.00 22.21
C THR A 26 20.40 30.87 21.24
N ALA A 27 20.38 31.26 19.97
CA ALA A 27 20.68 30.39 18.85
C ALA A 27 22.10 29.85 19.07
N SER A 28 22.24 28.54 19.22
CA SER A 28 23.55 27.89 19.09
C SER A 28 23.90 27.89 17.60
N ALA A 29 24.59 28.95 17.19
CA ALA A 29 25.33 29.03 15.96
C ALA A 29 26.38 27.91 15.96
N GLN A 30 26.26 27.00 15.00
CA GLN A 30 27.32 26.08 14.66
C GLN A 30 28.31 26.87 13.79
N GLU A 31 29.43 27.28 14.39
CA GLU A 31 30.52 27.97 13.69
C GLU A 31 31.23 26.94 12.79
N ASP A 32 31.08 27.10 11.48
CA ASP A 32 31.87 26.42 10.45
C ASP A 32 33.33 26.94 10.53
N PRO A 33 34.34 26.09 10.83
CA PRO A 33 35.71 26.52 11.08
C PRO A 33 36.56 26.65 9.80
N PHE A 34 35.95 26.76 8.61
CA PHE A 34 36.68 26.85 7.35
C PHE A 34 36.06 27.85 6.38
N GLY A 35 36.44 29.13 6.52
CA GLY A 35 36.66 30.00 5.36
C GLY A 35 35.48 30.82 4.82
N ASP A 36 35.63 32.14 4.99
CA ASP A 36 35.32 33.20 4.02
C ASP A 36 33.86 33.58 3.64
N ALA A 37 33.43 34.69 4.25
CA ALA A 37 32.82 35.88 3.66
C ALA A 37 31.99 35.78 2.36
N ALA A 38 30.68 36.07 2.47
CA ALA A 38 30.02 37.29 1.94
C ALA A 38 28.47 37.17 1.99
N PRO A 39 27.73 38.25 2.30
CA PRO A 39 26.27 38.21 2.37
C PRO A 39 25.66 38.33 0.96
N LYS A 40 24.97 37.29 0.49
CA LYS A 40 24.09 37.39 -0.67
C LYS A 40 22.64 37.53 -0.24
N GLN A 41 22.17 38.76 -0.37
CA GLN A 41 20.79 39.24 -0.32
C GLN A 41 19.79 38.26 -0.97
N PRO A 42 18.58 38.07 -0.39
CA PRO A 42 17.60 37.14 -0.93
C PRO A 42 16.96 37.75 -2.19
N ALA A 43 17.44 37.33 -3.35
CA ALA A 43 16.73 37.56 -4.61
C ALA A 43 15.42 36.75 -4.55
N ALA A 44 14.30 37.48 -4.51
CA ALA A 44 12.96 36.95 -4.68
C ALA A 44 12.91 35.99 -5.87
N ARG A 45 12.87 34.69 -5.56
CA ARG A 45 12.68 33.62 -6.53
C ARG A 45 11.23 33.70 -6.99
N LYS A 46 10.99 34.50 -8.04
CA LYS A 46 9.74 34.48 -8.81
C LYS A 46 9.36 33.02 -9.02
N ALA A 47 8.18 32.64 -8.52
CA ALA A 47 7.60 31.34 -8.72
C ALA A 47 7.60 31.05 -10.23
N ARG A 48 8.48 30.14 -10.66
CA ARG A 48 8.33 29.53 -11.98
C ARG A 48 6.99 28.80 -11.95
N PRO A 49 6.07 29.08 -12.89
CA PRO A 49 4.85 28.32 -12.98
C PRO A 49 5.25 26.85 -13.09
N LYS A 50 4.70 26.05 -12.17
CA LYS A 50 4.77 24.60 -12.15
C LYS A 50 4.33 24.18 -13.55
N LYS A 51 5.29 23.77 -14.41
CA LYS A 51 4.98 23.20 -15.71
C LYS A 51 4.05 22.04 -15.42
N THR A 52 2.78 22.27 -15.71
CA THR A 52 1.70 21.30 -15.72
C THR A 52 2.30 20.01 -16.23
N ALA A 53 2.20 18.95 -15.41
CA ALA A 53 2.52 17.61 -15.83
C ALA A 53 1.82 17.42 -17.17
N GLU A 54 2.65 17.42 -18.21
CA GLU A 54 2.28 17.28 -19.60
C GLU A 54 1.55 15.95 -19.64
N GLU A 55 0.23 16.06 -19.65
CA GLU A 55 -0.73 15.02 -19.91
C GLU A 55 -0.24 14.36 -21.18
N ALA A 56 0.38 13.18 -21.02
CA ALA A 56 0.93 12.45 -22.12
C ALA A 56 -0.23 12.11 -23.06
N GLU A 57 -0.34 12.92 -24.11
CA GLU A 57 -1.22 12.75 -25.24
C GLU A 57 -1.10 11.31 -25.80
N PRO A 58 -2.19 10.78 -26.38
CA PRO A 58 -2.33 9.36 -26.63
C PRO A 58 -1.33 8.93 -27.70
N LYS A 59 -0.22 8.35 -27.24
CA LYS A 59 0.67 7.55 -28.08
C LYS A 59 -0.22 6.49 -28.74
N ALA A 60 -0.19 6.46 -30.08
CA ALA A 60 -0.94 5.53 -30.95
C ALA A 60 -1.36 4.27 -30.19
N GLU A 61 -2.66 4.11 -29.98
CA GLU A 61 -3.21 3.15 -29.01
C GLU A 61 -2.65 1.76 -29.25
N HIS A 62 -1.91 1.24 -28.28
CA HIS A 62 -1.29 -0.07 -28.39
C HIS A 62 -2.38 -1.15 -28.58
N PRO A 63 -2.23 -2.11 -29.51
CA PRO A 63 -3.28 -3.10 -29.82
C PRO A 63 -3.75 -3.91 -28.61
N VAL A 64 -2.85 -4.12 -27.64
CA VAL A 64 -3.16 -4.77 -26.35
C VAL A 64 -4.23 -3.99 -25.56
N VAL A 65 -4.16 -2.67 -25.53
CA VAL A 65 -5.14 -1.82 -24.82
C VAL A 65 -6.51 -1.92 -25.51
N GLN A 66 -6.54 -1.90 -26.84
CA GLN A 66 -7.76 -2.03 -27.61
C GLN A 66 -8.42 -3.41 -27.43
N ALA A 67 -7.64 -4.49 -27.48
CA ALA A 67 -8.13 -5.84 -27.24
C ALA A 67 -8.74 -5.99 -25.83
N LEU A 68 -8.09 -5.43 -24.80
CA LEU A 68 -8.60 -5.49 -23.43
C LEU A 68 -9.86 -4.65 -23.20
N ARG A 69 -10.04 -3.56 -23.95
CA ARG A 69 -11.30 -2.80 -23.96
C ARG A 69 -12.44 -3.62 -24.58
N GLN A 70 -12.17 -4.41 -25.60
CA GLN A 70 -13.19 -5.29 -26.21
C GLN A 70 -13.61 -6.44 -25.29
N VAL A 71 -12.65 -7.06 -24.58
CA VAL A 71 -12.95 -8.17 -23.66
C VAL A 71 -13.61 -7.68 -22.36
N THR A 72 -13.37 -6.43 -21.95
CA THR A 72 -13.91 -5.81 -20.72
C THR A 72 -13.76 -6.71 -19.49
N PRO A 73 -12.57 -6.77 -18.86
CA PRO A 73 -12.35 -7.63 -17.69
C PRO A 73 -13.28 -7.24 -16.52
N LYS A 74 -14.14 -8.17 -16.08
CA LYS A 74 -15.14 -7.91 -15.03
C LYS A 74 -14.75 -8.44 -13.66
N THR A 75 -13.86 -9.44 -13.61
CA THR A 75 -13.43 -10.03 -12.33
C THR A 75 -12.14 -9.37 -11.83
N PRO A 76 -11.90 -9.30 -10.52
CA PRO A 76 -10.66 -8.75 -9.97
C PRO A 76 -9.41 -9.45 -10.51
N LEU A 77 -9.48 -10.77 -10.70
CA LEU A 77 -8.39 -11.54 -11.30
C LEU A 77 -8.13 -11.13 -12.76
N GLN A 78 -9.20 -10.94 -13.56
CA GLN A 78 -9.07 -10.48 -14.95
C GLN A 78 -8.54 -9.04 -15.02
N GLN A 79 -8.99 -8.16 -14.12
CA GLN A 79 -8.53 -6.78 -14.05
C GLN A 79 -7.04 -6.72 -13.68
N MET A 80 -6.57 -7.59 -12.78
CA MET A 80 -5.15 -7.70 -12.46
C MET A 80 -4.31 -8.22 -13.62
N ARG A 81 -4.82 -9.21 -14.37
CA ARG A 81 -4.15 -9.67 -15.60
C ARG A 81 -4.10 -8.57 -16.65
N ALA A 82 -5.19 -7.83 -16.81
CA ALA A 82 -5.26 -6.70 -17.71
C ALA A 82 -4.24 -5.62 -17.30
N ALA A 83 -4.22 -5.23 -16.02
CA ALA A 83 -3.29 -4.27 -15.46
C ALA A 83 -1.83 -4.65 -15.74
N ARG A 84 -1.46 -5.93 -15.55
CA ARG A 84 -0.13 -6.43 -15.88
C ARG A 84 0.18 -6.31 -17.38
N ALA A 85 -0.75 -6.72 -18.24
CA ALA A 85 -0.57 -6.67 -19.69
C ALA A 85 -0.42 -5.22 -20.20
N VAL A 86 -1.23 -4.28 -19.69
CA VAL A 86 -1.11 -2.87 -20.09
C VAL A 86 0.11 -2.19 -19.49
N ALA A 87 0.57 -2.62 -18.30
CA ALA A 87 1.82 -2.11 -17.71
C ALA A 87 3.06 -2.56 -18.50
N GLN A 88 3.04 -3.76 -19.09
CA GLN A 88 4.13 -4.27 -19.94
C GLN A 88 4.32 -3.45 -21.22
N VAL A 89 3.26 -2.85 -21.74
CA VAL A 89 3.29 -1.98 -22.92
C VAL A 89 3.38 -0.49 -22.55
N GLU A 90 3.76 -0.21 -21.29
CA GLU A 90 3.91 1.13 -20.73
C GLU A 90 2.62 2.00 -20.74
N ALA A 91 1.45 1.37 -20.90
CA ALA A 91 0.16 2.04 -20.82
C ALA A 91 -0.30 2.20 -19.36
N TYR A 92 0.47 2.95 -18.57
CA TYR A 92 0.30 3.06 -17.12
C TYR A 92 -1.02 3.74 -16.69
N VAL A 93 -1.58 4.62 -17.52
CA VAL A 93 -2.87 5.27 -17.23
C VAL A 93 -4.00 4.24 -17.19
N GLU A 94 -4.07 3.36 -18.19
CA GLU A 94 -5.08 2.28 -18.21
C GLU A 94 -4.75 1.22 -17.15
N ALA A 95 -3.47 0.96 -16.87
CA ALA A 95 -3.05 0.05 -15.80
C ALA A 95 -3.61 0.51 -14.45
N ARG A 96 -3.42 1.79 -14.09
CA ARG A 96 -3.95 2.37 -12.86
C ARG A 96 -5.48 2.29 -12.78
N LYS A 97 -6.17 2.46 -13.91
CA LYS A 97 -7.63 2.31 -13.95
C LYS A 97 -8.07 0.89 -13.57
N TYR A 98 -7.42 -0.13 -14.11
CA TYR A 98 -7.71 -1.52 -13.72
C TYR A 98 -7.36 -1.80 -12.26
N LEU A 99 -6.23 -1.30 -11.76
CA LEU A 99 -5.87 -1.45 -10.34
C LEU A 99 -6.88 -0.76 -9.41
N ARG A 100 -7.38 0.42 -9.81
CA ARG A 100 -8.43 1.14 -9.07
C ARG A 100 -9.74 0.35 -9.01
N GLN A 101 -10.12 -0.31 -10.11
CA GLN A 101 -11.33 -1.16 -10.14
C GLN A 101 -11.21 -2.33 -9.18
N VAL A 102 -10.02 -2.94 -9.08
CA VAL A 102 -9.74 -4.02 -8.12
C VAL A 102 -9.90 -3.50 -6.68
N LEU A 103 -9.34 -2.32 -6.37
CA LEU A 103 -9.49 -1.70 -5.05
C LEU A 103 -10.95 -1.37 -4.72
N GLN A 104 -11.71 -0.89 -5.70
CA GLN A 104 -13.14 -0.57 -5.55
C GLN A 104 -14.03 -1.82 -5.40
N ALA A 105 -13.55 -2.99 -5.83
CA ALA A 105 -14.28 -4.25 -5.67
C ALA A 105 -14.39 -4.70 -4.20
N GLY A 106 -13.66 -4.07 -3.27
CA GLY A 106 -13.80 -4.32 -1.83
C GLY A 106 -13.44 -5.75 -1.43
N LEU A 107 -12.33 -6.27 -1.97
CA LEU A 107 -11.86 -7.63 -1.69
C LEU A 107 -11.60 -7.86 -0.20
N ASN A 108 -11.90 -9.06 0.29
CA ASN A 108 -11.56 -9.49 1.64
C ASN A 108 -10.13 -10.07 1.71
N ASP A 109 -9.63 -10.30 2.92
CA ASP A 109 -8.28 -10.82 3.15
C ASP A 109 -8.04 -12.17 2.43
N ALA A 110 -9.03 -13.07 2.36
CA ALA A 110 -8.91 -14.34 1.67
C ALA A 110 -8.73 -14.19 0.15
N SER A 111 -9.50 -13.30 -0.48
CA SER A 111 -9.38 -13.02 -1.91
C SER A 111 -8.06 -12.34 -2.25
N TYR A 112 -7.53 -11.48 -1.37
CA TYR A 112 -6.19 -10.92 -1.53
C TYR A 112 -5.10 -12.00 -1.48
N VAL A 113 -5.22 -12.95 -0.57
CA VAL A 113 -4.30 -14.08 -0.48
C VAL A 113 -4.34 -14.93 -1.76
N GLU A 114 -5.52 -15.19 -2.30
CA GLU A 114 -5.69 -15.92 -3.57
C GLU A 114 -5.05 -15.16 -4.74
N LEU A 115 -5.27 -13.85 -4.82
CA LEU A 115 -4.62 -12.97 -5.80
C LEU A 115 -3.10 -13.06 -5.72
N VAL A 116 -2.53 -13.00 -4.51
CA VAL A 116 -1.07 -13.17 -4.32
C VAL A 116 -0.62 -14.59 -4.71
N GLY A 117 -1.44 -15.61 -4.45
CA GLY A 117 -1.19 -16.97 -4.92
C GLY A 117 -1.10 -17.09 -6.45
N HIS A 118 -1.91 -16.32 -7.19
CA HIS A 118 -1.91 -16.37 -8.66
C HIS A 118 -0.77 -15.57 -9.32
N PHE A 119 -0.39 -14.43 -8.76
CA PHE A 119 0.62 -13.55 -9.38
C PHE A 119 2.01 -13.63 -8.73
N GLY A 120 2.09 -14.16 -7.51
CA GLY A 120 3.28 -14.14 -6.68
C GLY A 120 3.52 -12.80 -6.00
N SER A 121 4.29 -12.80 -4.90
CA SER A 121 4.59 -11.59 -4.10
C SER A 121 5.45 -10.57 -4.86
N ALA A 122 6.35 -11.02 -5.73
CA ALA A 122 7.23 -10.16 -6.52
C ALA A 122 6.44 -9.15 -7.37
N PHE A 123 5.35 -9.60 -8.00
CA PHE A 123 4.50 -8.71 -8.80
C PHE A 123 3.93 -7.55 -7.98
N PHE A 124 3.47 -7.82 -6.75
CA PHE A 124 2.94 -6.77 -5.88
C PHE A 124 4.05 -5.83 -5.37
N LEU A 125 5.26 -6.34 -5.15
CA LEU A 125 6.41 -5.49 -4.84
C LEU A 125 6.74 -4.55 -6.00
N ASP A 126 6.73 -5.05 -7.23
CA ASP A 126 6.95 -4.24 -8.43
C ASP A 126 5.89 -3.14 -8.59
N LEU A 127 4.61 -3.46 -8.32
CA LEU A 127 3.53 -2.47 -8.30
C LEU A 127 3.78 -1.36 -7.26
N ARG A 128 4.31 -1.73 -6.09
CA ARG A 128 4.61 -0.79 -5.01
C ARG A 128 5.78 0.14 -5.36
N THR A 129 6.80 -0.37 -6.04
CA THR A 129 8.01 0.42 -6.38
C THR A 129 7.86 1.24 -7.65
N ASN A 130 6.90 0.92 -8.52
CA ASN A 130 6.71 1.64 -9.76
C ASN A 130 5.98 2.98 -9.54
N GLU A 131 6.71 4.09 -9.66
CA GLU A 131 6.19 5.45 -9.50
C GLU A 131 5.04 5.77 -10.46
N LYS A 132 5.04 5.21 -11.68
CA LYS A 132 4.02 5.47 -12.70
C LYS A 132 2.67 4.82 -12.38
N LEU A 133 2.66 3.83 -11.49
CA LEU A 133 1.47 3.13 -11.03
C LEU A 133 0.94 3.66 -9.69
N GLN A 134 1.58 4.68 -9.13
CA GLN A 134 1.13 5.30 -7.89
C GLN A 134 -0.08 6.22 -8.12
N PRO A 135 -0.95 6.37 -7.10
CA PRO A 135 -0.91 5.70 -5.79
C PRO A 135 -1.55 4.30 -5.75
N GLU A 136 -2.23 3.87 -6.81
CA GLU A 136 -3.02 2.63 -6.79
C GLU A 136 -2.15 1.37 -6.61
N GLY A 137 -0.94 1.37 -7.17
CA GLY A 137 0.02 0.29 -7.04
C GLY A 137 0.44 0.02 -5.60
N SER A 138 0.72 1.06 -4.80
CA SER A 138 1.08 0.87 -3.39
C SER A 138 -0.10 0.41 -2.55
N GLN A 139 -1.27 1.04 -2.71
CA GLN A 139 -2.47 0.68 -1.95
C GLN A 139 -2.84 -0.79 -2.13
N LEU A 140 -2.82 -1.28 -3.38
CA LEU A 140 -3.13 -2.67 -3.66
C LEU A 140 -2.05 -3.62 -3.14
N ALA A 141 -0.78 -3.28 -3.32
CA ALA A 141 0.33 -4.08 -2.84
C ALA A 141 0.32 -4.20 -1.31
N ASP A 142 0.11 -3.10 -0.60
CA ASP A 142 0.09 -3.08 0.85
C ASP A 142 -1.10 -3.87 1.40
N ALA A 143 -2.30 -3.71 0.82
CA ALA A 143 -3.48 -4.51 1.20
C ALA A 143 -3.24 -6.02 0.98
N ALA A 144 -2.73 -6.39 -0.20
CA ALA A 144 -2.49 -7.77 -0.56
C ALA A 144 -1.42 -8.44 0.32
N LEU A 145 -0.28 -7.77 0.51
CA LEU A 145 0.81 -8.29 1.32
C LEU A 145 0.47 -8.28 2.82
N ALA A 146 -0.34 -7.33 3.30
CA ALA A 146 -0.85 -7.35 4.66
C ALA A 146 -1.78 -8.54 4.90
N ALA A 147 -2.69 -8.85 3.97
CA ALA A 147 -3.57 -10.00 4.06
C ALA A 147 -2.78 -11.33 4.12
N VAL A 148 -1.75 -11.45 3.26
CA VAL A 148 -0.84 -12.61 3.29
C VAL A 148 -0.12 -12.71 4.63
N ARG A 149 0.44 -11.59 5.14
CA ARG A 149 1.13 -11.57 6.44
C ARG A 149 0.22 -11.99 7.58
N LYS A 150 -1.02 -11.48 7.63
CA LYS A 150 -2.02 -11.88 8.62
C LYS A 150 -2.25 -13.39 8.58
N ARG A 151 -2.45 -13.97 7.39
CA ARG A 151 -2.65 -15.43 7.23
C ARG A 151 -1.47 -16.25 7.78
N TRP A 152 -0.24 -15.81 7.56
CA TRP A 152 0.96 -16.52 8.05
C TRP A 152 1.24 -16.30 9.53
N THR A 153 0.67 -15.26 10.13
CA THR A 153 0.84 -14.92 11.55
C THR A 153 -0.32 -15.43 12.40
N ASP A 154 -1.40 -15.94 11.77
CA ASP A 154 -2.55 -16.51 12.45
C ASP A 154 -2.16 -17.83 13.15
N PRO A 155 -2.13 -17.88 14.50
CA PRO A 155 -1.70 -19.05 15.24
C PRO A 155 -2.62 -20.26 15.02
N ILE A 156 -3.91 -20.03 14.73
CA ILE A 156 -4.87 -21.11 14.48
C ILE A 156 -4.54 -21.79 13.15
N GLN A 157 -4.26 -21.01 12.11
CA GLN A 157 -3.88 -21.53 10.80
C GLN A 157 -2.55 -22.28 10.86
N VAL A 158 -1.56 -21.74 11.58
CA VAL A 158 -0.27 -22.41 11.76
C VAL A 158 -0.43 -23.76 12.48
N ALA A 159 -1.25 -23.80 13.54
CA ALA A 159 -1.54 -25.04 14.24
C ALA A 159 -2.22 -26.09 13.34
N GLN A 160 -3.19 -25.67 12.51
CA GLN A 160 -3.86 -26.55 11.54
C GLN A 160 -2.89 -27.10 10.49
N LEU A 161 -2.00 -26.27 9.96
CA LEU A 161 -0.99 -26.70 8.99
C LEU A 161 0.02 -27.67 9.61
N LEU A 162 0.39 -27.47 10.88
CA LEU A 162 1.26 -28.39 11.63
C LEU A 162 0.59 -29.76 11.82
N GLU A 163 -0.69 -29.78 12.19
CA GLU A 163 -1.47 -31.01 12.35
C GLU A 163 -1.57 -31.79 11.04
N GLN A 164 -1.92 -31.11 9.93
CA GLN A 164 -1.95 -31.71 8.60
C GLN A 164 -0.59 -32.28 8.19
N ALA A 165 0.49 -31.56 8.47
CA ALA A 165 1.84 -32.01 8.18
C ALA A 165 2.28 -33.20 9.07
N ALA A 166 1.78 -33.30 10.31
CA ALA A 166 2.02 -34.45 11.19
C ALA A 166 1.28 -35.69 10.67
N GLN A 167 0.01 -35.56 10.31
CA GLN A 167 -0.80 -36.63 9.75
C GLN A 167 -0.23 -37.16 8.43
N ALA A 168 0.18 -36.28 7.52
CA ALA A 168 0.80 -36.68 6.26
C ALA A 168 2.08 -37.49 6.45
N ARG A 169 2.90 -37.15 7.46
CA ARG A 169 4.11 -37.94 7.81
C ARG A 169 3.75 -39.28 8.42
N GLY A 170 2.75 -39.33 9.31
CA GLY A 170 2.24 -40.59 9.87
C GLY A 170 1.79 -41.55 8.78
N ASN A 171 0.97 -41.07 7.83
CA ASN A 171 0.46 -41.86 6.72
C ASN A 171 1.59 -42.39 5.82
N ARG A 172 2.62 -41.57 5.54
CA ARG A 172 3.80 -42.02 4.77
C ARG A 172 4.60 -43.12 5.48
N ARG A 173 4.70 -43.07 6.81
CA ARG A 173 5.36 -44.13 7.60
C ARG A 173 4.58 -45.43 7.52
N LEU A 174 3.25 -45.37 7.65
CA LEU A 174 2.39 -46.54 7.55
C LEU A 174 2.46 -47.18 6.15
N ALA A 175 2.42 -46.36 5.09
CA ALA A 175 2.57 -46.84 3.72
C ALA A 175 3.92 -47.56 3.49
N ARG A 176 5.03 -46.98 3.98
CA ARG A 176 6.36 -47.59 3.84
C ARG A 176 6.50 -48.91 4.62
N VAL A 177 5.87 -49.02 5.79
CA VAL A 177 5.88 -50.29 6.56
C VAL A 177 5.05 -51.37 5.84
N ALA A 178 3.96 -50.99 5.16
CA ALA A 178 3.16 -51.91 4.38
C ALA A 178 3.88 -52.45 3.13
N GLU A 179 4.74 -51.64 2.49
CA GLU A 179 5.55 -52.06 1.33
C GLU A 179 6.68 -53.06 1.66
N LEU A 180 7.05 -53.18 2.94
CA LEU A 180 8.14 -54.06 3.41
C LEU A 180 7.65 -55.43 3.93
N ARG A 181 6.35 -55.71 3.84
CA ARG A 181 5.74 -56.98 4.22
C ARG A 181 5.33 -57.77 2.99
#